data_AF-A0A2J8M3D9-F1
#
_entry.id   AF-A0A2J8M3D9-F1
#
_cell.length_a   1.000
_cell.length_b   1.000
_cell.length_c   1.000
_cell.angle_alpha   90.00
_cell.angle_beta   90.00
_cell.angle_gamma   90.00
#
_symmetry.space_group_name_H-M   'P 1'
#
loop_
_entity.id
_entity.type
_entity.pdbx_description
1 polymer ?
#
loop_
_entity_poly.entity_id
_entity_poly.type
_entity_poly.pdbx_seq_one_letter_code
_entity_poly.pdbx_strand_id
1 'polypeptide(L)'
;CGAALPPAPQRGICSSKWKVFIDQINRSLENYEPCSSQNCSCYHGVIEEDLTPFRGGISRKMMAEVVRRKLGTHYQITKNRLYRENDCMFPSRCSGVEHFILEVIGRLPDMEMVINVRDYPQVPKWMEPAIPVFSFSKTSEYHDIMYPAWTFWEGGPAVWPIYPTGLGRWDLFREDLVRSAAQWPWKK
;
A
#
# COMPACT_ATOMS: atom_id res chain seq x y z
N CYS A 1 -22.39 51.51 -27.98
CA CYS A 1 -20.96 51.66 -28.37
C CYS A 1 -20.30 52.55 -27.33
N GLY A 2 -19.65 52.10 -26.27
CA GLY A 2 -18.92 50.87 -25.97
C GLY A 2 -17.84 51.33 -25.00
N ALA A 3 -18.13 51.29 -23.70
CA ALA A 3 -17.25 51.81 -22.67
C ALA A 3 -15.93 51.01 -22.70
N ALA A 4 -14.82 51.72 -22.91
CA ALA A 4 -13.49 51.13 -22.89
C ALA A 4 -13.20 50.59 -21.49
N LEU A 5 -13.00 49.28 -21.41
CA LEU A 5 -12.45 48.60 -20.23
C LEU A 5 -11.07 49.20 -19.92
N PRO A 6 -10.69 49.34 -18.63
CA PRO A 6 -9.36 49.80 -18.26
C PRO A 6 -8.32 48.78 -18.75
N PRO A 7 -7.08 49.21 -19.06
CA PRO A 7 -6.06 48.31 -19.55
C PRO A 7 -5.77 47.24 -18.49
N ALA A 8 -5.70 45.99 -18.95
CA ALA A 8 -5.26 44.87 -18.12
C ALA A 8 -3.96 45.26 -17.41
N PRO A 9 -3.75 44.83 -16.14
CA PRO A 9 -2.48 45.06 -15.48
C PRO A 9 -1.40 44.47 -16.37
N GLN A 10 -0.41 45.30 -16.71
CA GLN A 10 0.75 44.89 -17.49
C GLN A 10 1.24 43.56 -16.93
N ARG A 11 1.33 42.54 -17.79
CA ARG A 11 1.91 41.23 -17.46
C ARG A 11 3.34 41.48 -17.00
N GLY A 12 3.50 41.67 -15.69
CA GLY A 12 4.78 41.72 -15.03
C GLY A 12 5.54 40.47 -15.42
N ILE A 13 6.77 40.68 -15.87
CA ILE A 13 7.73 39.65 -16.24
C ILE A 13 7.64 38.51 -15.23
N CYS A 14 7.08 37.38 -15.66
CA CYS A 14 6.91 36.20 -14.83
C CYS A 14 8.32 35.78 -14.38
N SER A 15 8.62 35.97 -13.10
CA SER A 15 9.93 35.65 -12.51
C SER A 15 10.37 34.24 -12.95
N SER A 16 11.42 34.18 -13.78
CA SER A 16 11.94 32.93 -14.37
C SER A 16 12.32 31.87 -13.34
N LYS A 17 12.59 32.29 -12.09
CA LYS A 17 12.99 31.44 -10.97
C LYS A 17 12.04 30.26 -10.70
N TRP A 18 10.72 30.45 -10.84
CA TRP A 18 9.72 29.45 -10.46
C TRP A 18 9.02 28.79 -11.66
N LYS A 19 9.37 29.20 -12.88
CA LYS A 19 8.67 28.77 -14.08
C LYS A 19 8.67 27.24 -14.24
N VAL A 20 9.82 26.60 -14.03
CA VAL A 20 9.96 25.14 -14.15
C VAL A 20 8.99 24.41 -13.22
N PHE A 21 8.88 24.86 -11.97
CA PHE A 21 7.98 24.23 -11.00
C PHE A 21 6.51 24.49 -11.33
N ILE A 22 6.14 25.73 -11.69
CA ILE A 22 4.76 26.07 -12.04
C ILE A 22 4.32 25.27 -13.27
N ASP A 23 5.14 25.21 -14.32
CA ASP A 23 4.84 24.45 -15.53
C ASP A 23 4.73 22.94 -15.23
N GLN A 24 5.59 22.42 -14.35
CA GLN A 24 5.54 21.02 -13.93
C GLN A 24 4.27 20.70 -13.14
N ILE A 25 3.87 21.56 -12.20
CA ILE A 25 2.62 21.39 -11.42
C ILE A 25 1.43 21.41 -12.36
N ASN A 26 1.35 22.37 -13.28
CA ASN A 26 0.26 22.47 -14.24
C ASN A 26 0.16 21.21 -15.10
N ARG A 27 1.28 20.74 -15.65
CA ARG A 27 1.31 19.51 -16.45
C ARG A 27 0.89 18.28 -15.65
N SER A 28 1.33 18.19 -14.39
CA SER A 28 0.92 17.10 -13.50
C SER A 28 -0.57 17.16 -13.17
N LEU A 29 -1.17 18.35 -13.00
CA LEU A 29 -2.60 18.53 -12.79
C LEU A 29 -3.42 18.23 -14.06
N GLU A 30 -2.94 18.60 -15.25
CA GLU A 30 -3.57 18.28 -16.54
C GLU A 30 -3.61 16.77 -16.79
N ASN A 31 -2.57 16.04 -16.38
CA ASN A 31 -2.48 14.59 -16.53
C ASN A 31 -3.12 13.81 -15.37
N TYR A 32 -3.55 14.48 -14.30
CA TYR A 32 -4.08 13.80 -13.12
C TYR A 32 -5.55 13.42 -13.33
N GLU A 33 -5.82 12.11 -13.26
CA GLU A 33 -7.18 11.60 -13.26
C GLU A 33 -7.60 11.28 -11.82
N PRO A 34 -8.56 12.02 -11.24
CA PRO A 34 -9.01 11.78 -9.87
C PRO A 34 -9.78 10.46 -9.77
N CYS A 35 -9.51 9.69 -8.73
CA CYS A 35 -10.36 8.54 -8.41
C CYS A 35 -11.61 9.00 -7.66
N SER A 36 -12.79 8.78 -8.25
CA SER A 36 -14.10 9.13 -7.68
C SER A 36 -14.81 7.95 -7.01
N SER A 37 -14.14 6.78 -6.92
CA SER A 37 -14.73 5.59 -6.33
C SER A 37 -14.89 5.70 -4.82
N GLN A 38 -15.96 5.09 -4.29
CA GLN A 38 -16.23 4.98 -2.85
C GLN A 38 -15.68 3.69 -2.24
N ASN A 39 -15.02 2.85 -3.04
CA ASN A 39 -14.41 1.59 -2.60
C ASN A 39 -12.91 1.54 -2.98
N CYS A 40 -12.28 0.38 -2.83
CA CYS A 40 -10.85 0.22 -3.09
C CYS A 40 -10.46 0.14 -4.58
N SER A 41 -11.36 0.34 -5.54
CA SER A 41 -11.08 0.20 -6.98
C SER A 41 -10.01 1.18 -7.49
N CYS A 42 -9.76 2.28 -6.77
CA CYS A 42 -8.66 3.19 -7.06
C CYS A 42 -7.30 2.47 -7.10
N TYR A 43 -7.18 1.34 -6.41
CA TYR A 43 -5.94 0.57 -6.27
C TYR A 43 -5.91 -0.71 -7.13
N HIS A 44 -6.93 -0.95 -7.96
CA HIS A 44 -7.03 -2.19 -8.74
C HIS A 44 -5.86 -2.38 -9.72
N GLY A 45 -5.35 -1.30 -10.31
CA GLY A 45 -4.18 -1.37 -11.18
C GLY A 45 -2.92 -1.91 -10.50
N VAL A 46 -2.78 -1.73 -9.18
CA VAL A 46 -1.68 -2.31 -8.40
C VAL A 46 -1.82 -3.83 -8.30
N ILE A 47 -3.04 -4.32 -8.04
CA ILE A 47 -3.32 -5.76 -7.98
C ILE A 47 -3.06 -6.39 -9.36
N GLU A 48 -3.49 -5.72 -10.43
CA GLU A 48 -3.29 -6.23 -11.79
C GLU A 48 -1.80 -6.34 -12.16
N GLU A 49 -1.01 -5.30 -11.88
CA GLU A 49 0.44 -5.30 -12.12
C GLU A 49 1.12 -6.40 -11.31
N ASP A 50 0.83 -6.50 -10.01
CA ASP A 50 1.48 -7.44 -9.10
C ASP A 50 1.16 -8.92 -9.40
N LEU A 51 -0.03 -9.20 -9.93
CA LEU A 51 -0.44 -10.56 -10.31
C LEU A 51 -0.04 -10.94 -11.74
N THR A 52 0.42 -9.98 -12.55
CA THR A 52 0.80 -10.23 -13.95
C THR A 52 1.84 -11.35 -14.13
N PRO A 53 2.92 -11.43 -13.33
CA PRO A 53 3.90 -12.52 -13.44
C PRO A 53 3.33 -13.92 -13.20
N PHE A 54 2.17 -14.02 -12.55
CA PHE A 54 1.56 -15.29 -12.13
C PHE A 54 0.34 -15.69 -12.98
N ARG A 55 0.02 -14.95 -14.05
CA ARG A 55 -1.10 -15.27 -14.97
C ARG A 55 -0.97 -16.65 -15.62
N GLY A 56 0.25 -17.18 -15.75
CA GLY A 56 0.51 -18.56 -16.22
C GLY A 56 0.11 -19.66 -15.22
N GLY A 57 -0.29 -19.28 -14.00
CA GLY A 57 -0.72 -20.18 -12.93
C GLY A 57 0.36 -20.46 -11.89
N ILE A 58 -0.08 -20.64 -10.64
CA ILE A 58 0.77 -21.00 -9.51
C ILE A 58 0.58 -22.49 -9.24
N SER A 59 1.62 -23.29 -9.49
CA SER A 59 1.54 -24.75 -9.30
C SER A 59 1.75 -25.14 -7.84
N ARG A 60 1.27 -26.34 -7.46
CA ARG A 60 1.54 -26.94 -6.15
C ARG A 60 3.04 -27.03 -5.84
N LYS A 61 3.86 -27.40 -6.84
CA LYS A 61 5.32 -27.50 -6.68
C LYS A 61 5.95 -26.14 -6.39
N MET A 62 5.50 -25.10 -7.10
CA MET A 62 5.94 -23.72 -6.88
C MET A 62 5.63 -23.28 -5.46
N MET A 63 4.38 -23.46 -4.99
CA MET A 63 4.00 -23.09 -3.62
C MET A 63 4.83 -23.85 -2.56
N ALA A 64 5.01 -25.16 -2.73
CA ALA A 64 5.85 -25.97 -1.85
C ALA A 64 7.30 -25.46 -1.79
N GLU A 65 7.84 -24.97 -2.91
CA GLU A 65 9.17 -24.36 -2.95
C GLU A 65 9.24 -23.04 -2.18
N VAL A 66 8.24 -22.16 -2.33
CA VAL A 66 8.18 -20.89 -1.59
C VAL A 66 8.18 -21.14 -0.09
N VAL A 67 7.33 -22.07 0.37
CA VAL A 67 7.25 -22.46 1.78
C VAL A 67 8.58 -23.05 2.27
N ARG A 68 9.18 -23.96 1.51
CA ARG A 68 10.48 -24.57 1.86
C ARG A 68 11.59 -23.53 2.02
N ARG A 69 11.56 -22.45 1.24
CA ARG A 69 12.55 -21.36 1.28
C ARG A 69 12.37 -20.40 2.46
N LYS A 70 11.27 -20.50 3.22
CA LYS A 70 10.97 -19.64 4.39
C LYS A 70 11.04 -18.14 4.08
N LEU A 71 10.52 -17.75 2.91
CA LEU A 71 10.49 -16.34 2.47
C LEU A 71 9.41 -15.52 3.19
N GLY A 72 8.52 -16.16 3.93
CA GLY A 72 7.48 -15.51 4.73
C GLY A 72 6.77 -16.55 5.58
N THR A 73 5.63 -16.15 6.15
CA THR A 73 4.76 -17.03 6.94
C THR A 73 3.70 -17.67 6.04
N HIS A 74 3.58 -18.99 6.07
CA HIS A 74 2.62 -19.76 5.28
C HIS A 74 1.22 -19.74 5.92
N TYR A 75 0.24 -19.35 5.12
CA TYR A 75 -1.18 -19.33 5.46
C TYR A 75 -1.99 -20.18 4.48
N GLN A 76 -3.06 -20.77 4.98
CA GLN A 76 -4.03 -21.52 4.18
C GLN A 76 -5.45 -21.12 4.58
N ILE A 77 -6.32 -20.95 3.59
CA ILE A 77 -7.74 -20.72 3.76
C ILE A 77 -8.45 -21.93 3.18
N THR A 78 -9.19 -22.65 4.02
CA THR A 78 -10.06 -23.75 3.57
C THR A 78 -11.40 -23.66 4.26
N LYS A 79 -12.50 -23.72 3.50
CA LYS A 79 -13.86 -23.61 4.03
C LYS A 79 -14.05 -22.39 4.93
N ASN A 80 -13.55 -21.24 4.48
CA ASN A 80 -13.60 -19.95 5.19
C ASN A 80 -12.92 -19.96 6.57
N ARG A 81 -11.95 -20.85 6.80
CA ARG A 81 -11.14 -20.91 8.03
C ARG A 81 -9.69 -20.64 7.71
N LEU A 82 -9.05 -19.80 8.53
CA LEU A 82 -7.64 -19.46 8.42
C LEU A 82 -6.79 -20.45 9.21
N TYR A 83 -5.77 -20.98 8.55
CA TYR A 83 -4.73 -21.80 9.13
C TYR A 83 -3.38 -21.14 8.84
N ARG A 84 -2.42 -21.32 9.74
CA ARG A 84 -1.08 -20.75 9.63
C ARG A 84 -0.07 -21.74 10.18
N GLU A 85 1.16 -21.70 9.68
CA GLU A 85 2.27 -22.34 10.37
C GLU A 85 2.48 -21.76 11.80
N ASN A 86 3.14 -22.54 12.66
CA ASN A 86 3.36 -22.13 14.05
C ASN A 86 4.25 -20.88 14.12
N ASP A 87 5.33 -20.85 13.34
CA ASP A 87 6.36 -19.82 13.44
C ASP A 87 5.90 -18.50 12.80
N CYS A 88 5.90 -17.43 13.60
CA CYS A 88 5.84 -16.06 13.10
C CYS A 88 6.89 -15.22 13.83
N MET A 89 7.90 -14.75 13.07
CA MET A 89 9.01 -13.98 13.62
C MET A 89 8.57 -12.65 14.25
N PHE A 90 7.49 -12.06 13.76
CA PHE A 90 6.92 -10.81 14.27
C PHE A 90 5.44 -11.01 14.62
N PRO A 91 5.13 -11.52 15.83
CA PRO A 91 3.77 -11.96 16.17
C PRO A 91 2.70 -10.88 15.97
N SER A 92 2.92 -9.66 16.45
CA SER A 92 1.96 -8.55 16.25
C SER A 92 1.76 -8.19 14.79
N ARG A 93 2.77 -8.38 13.93
CA ARG A 93 2.61 -8.16 12.48
C ARG A 93 1.71 -9.22 11.86
N CYS A 94 1.89 -10.49 12.24
CA CYS A 94 0.97 -11.56 11.83
C CYS A 94 -0.44 -11.29 12.33
N SER A 95 -0.62 -10.87 13.59
CA SER A 95 -1.94 -10.52 14.14
C SER A 95 -2.61 -9.36 13.38
N GLY A 96 -1.85 -8.32 13.01
CA GLY A 96 -2.37 -7.23 12.18
C GLY A 96 -2.80 -7.67 10.78
N VAL A 97 -2.11 -8.63 10.16
CA VAL A 97 -2.53 -9.23 8.89
C VAL A 97 -3.77 -10.11 9.06
N GLU A 98 -3.76 -10.97 10.09
CA GLU A 98 -4.85 -11.90 10.41
C GLU A 98 -6.16 -11.15 10.70
N HIS A 99 -6.10 -9.98 11.35
CA HIS A 99 -7.26 -9.11 11.58
C HIS A 99 -8.05 -8.86 10.28
N PHE A 100 -7.38 -8.38 9.23
CA PHE A 100 -8.03 -8.06 7.96
C PHE A 100 -8.47 -9.31 7.19
N ILE A 101 -7.68 -10.38 7.21
CA ILE A 101 -8.06 -11.64 6.53
C ILE A 101 -9.33 -12.19 7.16
N LEU A 102 -9.39 -12.28 8.49
CA LEU A 102 -10.54 -12.82 9.23
C LEU A 102 -11.80 -11.97 9.04
N GLU A 103 -11.67 -10.64 8.85
CA GLU A 103 -12.81 -9.77 8.55
C GLU A 103 -13.50 -10.12 7.22
N VAL A 104 -12.74 -10.55 6.22
CA VAL A 104 -13.27 -10.85 4.88
C VAL A 104 -13.36 -12.34 4.55
N ILE A 105 -12.87 -13.22 5.42
CA ILE A 105 -12.67 -14.66 5.15
C ILE A 105 -13.93 -15.41 4.74
N GLY A 106 -15.10 -14.98 5.23
CA GLY A 106 -16.40 -15.56 4.86
C GLY A 106 -16.77 -15.40 3.39
N ARG A 107 -16.06 -14.53 2.65
CA ARG A 107 -16.23 -14.28 1.22
C ARG A 107 -15.05 -14.75 0.37
N LEU A 108 -14.00 -15.28 0.99
CA LEU A 108 -12.81 -15.75 0.29
C LEU A 108 -12.96 -17.22 -0.14
N PRO A 109 -12.51 -17.59 -1.35
CA PRO A 109 -12.40 -18.99 -1.75
C PRO A 109 -11.22 -19.67 -1.04
N ASP A 110 -11.16 -20.99 -1.17
CA ASP A 110 -10.02 -21.78 -0.70
C ASP A 110 -8.74 -21.37 -1.44
N MET A 111 -7.67 -21.09 -0.70
CA MET A 111 -6.36 -20.67 -1.23
C MET A 111 -5.25 -20.89 -0.21
N GLU A 112 -4.00 -20.75 -0.64
CA GLU A 112 -2.84 -20.67 0.25
C GLU A 112 -1.83 -19.66 -0.27
N MET A 113 -1.07 -19.06 0.64
CA MET A 113 -0.13 -17.99 0.34
C MET A 113 1.01 -17.93 1.36
N VAL A 114 2.12 -17.33 0.95
CA VAL A 114 3.23 -16.99 1.83
C VAL A 114 3.27 -15.47 2.00
N ILE A 115 3.02 -15.01 3.23
CA ILE A 115 3.01 -13.58 3.58
C ILE A 115 4.28 -13.25 4.37
N ASN A 116 5.16 -12.50 3.74
CA ASN A 116 6.34 -11.94 4.36
C ASN A 116 5.96 -10.74 5.24
N VAL A 117 6.21 -10.88 6.55
CA VAL A 117 6.01 -9.83 7.55
C VAL A 117 7.32 -9.11 7.94
N ARG A 118 8.41 -9.34 7.20
CA ARG A 118 9.68 -8.60 7.37
C ARG A 118 9.62 -7.26 6.64
N ASP A 119 10.63 -6.44 6.88
CA ASP A 119 10.70 -5.08 6.31
C ASP A 119 11.04 -5.07 4.81
N TYR A 120 11.72 -6.10 4.29
CA TYR A 120 12.30 -6.09 2.94
C TYR A 120 11.66 -7.16 2.02
N PRO A 121 11.42 -6.87 0.73
CA PRO A 121 10.87 -7.82 -0.24
C PRO A 121 11.83 -9.00 -0.49
N GLN A 122 11.31 -10.09 -1.08
CA GLN A 122 11.99 -11.38 -1.13
C GLN A 122 12.22 -11.93 -2.54
N VAL A 123 11.49 -11.43 -3.54
CA VAL A 123 11.45 -11.99 -4.89
C VAL A 123 11.96 -10.96 -5.90
N PRO A 124 13.29 -10.80 -6.05
CA PRO A 124 13.83 -9.87 -7.04
C PRO A 124 13.50 -10.32 -8.47
N LYS A 125 13.35 -9.37 -9.39
CA LYS A 125 12.92 -9.62 -10.79
C LYS A 125 13.82 -10.55 -11.59
N TRP A 126 15.10 -10.66 -11.24
CA TRP A 126 16.04 -11.57 -11.90
C TRP A 126 15.83 -13.04 -11.54
N MET A 127 14.97 -13.34 -10.55
CA MET A 127 14.64 -14.71 -10.14
C MET A 127 13.64 -15.34 -11.11
N GLU A 128 14.06 -16.42 -11.77
CA GLU A 128 13.26 -17.15 -12.75
C GLU A 128 13.11 -18.63 -12.34
N PRO A 129 11.88 -19.20 -12.30
CA PRO A 129 10.61 -18.51 -12.51
C PRO A 129 10.24 -17.59 -11.34
N ALA A 130 9.40 -16.59 -11.60
CA ALA A 130 8.79 -15.78 -10.54
C ALA A 130 8.00 -16.68 -9.56
N ILE A 131 8.11 -16.40 -8.27
CA ILE A 131 7.41 -17.13 -7.20
C ILE A 131 6.55 -16.17 -6.34
N PRO A 132 5.34 -16.58 -5.90
CA PRO A 132 4.42 -15.67 -5.23
C PRO A 132 4.75 -15.53 -3.75
N VAL A 133 5.24 -14.35 -3.35
CA VAL A 133 5.41 -13.93 -1.96
C VAL A 133 4.72 -12.58 -1.79
N PHE A 134 3.93 -12.44 -0.73
CA PHE A 134 3.30 -11.18 -0.38
C PHE A 134 4.20 -10.37 0.54
N SER A 135 4.55 -9.13 0.18
CA SER A 135 5.36 -8.21 1.01
C SER A 135 4.72 -6.83 1.04
N PHE A 136 4.74 -6.11 2.18
CA PHE A 136 4.03 -4.83 2.29
C PHE A 136 4.63 -3.69 1.43
N SER A 137 5.90 -3.82 1.05
CA SER A 137 6.64 -2.80 0.31
C SER A 137 7.61 -3.45 -0.68
N LYS A 138 7.78 -2.83 -1.85
CA LYS A 138 8.73 -3.23 -2.89
C LYS A 138 9.10 -2.07 -3.80
N THR A 139 10.09 -2.29 -4.67
CA THR A 139 10.35 -1.43 -5.84
C THR A 139 9.90 -2.14 -7.12
N SER A 140 10.02 -1.46 -8.27
CA SER A 140 9.83 -2.07 -9.59
C SER A 140 10.77 -3.24 -9.87
N GLU A 141 11.81 -3.46 -9.05
CA GLU A 141 12.81 -4.52 -9.23
C GLU A 141 12.45 -5.82 -8.49
N TYR A 142 11.22 -5.93 -7.98
CA TYR A 142 10.72 -7.12 -7.29
C TYR A 142 9.35 -7.58 -7.81
N HIS A 143 9.13 -8.89 -7.76
CA HIS A 143 7.88 -9.59 -8.09
C HIS A 143 7.00 -9.89 -6.88
N ASP A 144 7.37 -9.45 -5.67
CA ASP A 144 6.50 -9.56 -4.49
C ASP A 144 5.12 -8.94 -4.76
N ILE A 145 4.06 -9.50 -4.19
CA ILE A 145 2.70 -8.98 -4.31
C ILE A 145 2.45 -8.05 -3.10
N MET A 146 2.11 -6.79 -3.35
CA MET A 146 1.87 -5.85 -2.26
C MET A 146 0.56 -6.14 -1.53
N TYR A 147 0.58 -5.91 -0.22
CA TYR A 147 -0.61 -5.99 0.63
C TYR A 147 -0.64 -4.83 1.64
N PRO A 148 -1.84 -4.43 2.14
CA PRO A 148 -1.94 -3.42 3.18
C PRO A 148 -1.20 -3.87 4.45
N ALA A 149 -0.21 -3.08 4.87
CA ALA A 149 0.64 -3.44 5.99
C ALA A 149 -0.15 -3.69 7.28
N TRP A 150 0.37 -4.61 8.10
CA TRP A 150 -0.15 -4.93 9.45
C TRP A 150 -0.45 -3.68 10.29
N THR A 151 0.37 -2.64 10.17
CA THR A 151 0.29 -1.40 10.97
C THR A 151 -0.98 -0.60 10.77
N PHE A 152 -1.80 -0.88 9.76
CA PHE A 152 -3.15 -0.32 9.70
C PHE A 152 -3.99 -0.72 10.92
N TRP A 153 -3.72 -1.90 11.49
CA TRP A 153 -4.31 -2.38 12.74
C TRP A 153 -3.32 -2.38 13.91
N GLU A 154 -2.18 -3.08 13.80
CA GLU A 154 -1.19 -3.22 14.88
C GLU A 154 0.19 -3.68 14.38
N GLY A 155 1.18 -3.76 15.28
CA GLY A 155 2.51 -4.32 14.97
C GLY A 155 3.46 -3.39 14.20
N GLY A 156 3.13 -2.10 14.09
CA GLY A 156 4.04 -1.07 13.62
C GLY A 156 5.18 -0.76 14.62
N PRO A 157 6.06 0.20 14.30
CA PRO A 157 7.19 0.55 15.16
C PRO A 157 6.76 0.98 16.58
N ALA A 158 7.36 0.37 17.61
CA ALA A 158 7.13 0.71 19.02
C ALA A 158 8.09 1.82 19.47
N VAL A 159 7.83 3.05 19.01
CA VAL A 159 8.67 4.22 19.33
C VAL A 159 8.34 4.70 20.75
N TRP A 160 9.24 4.44 21.70
CA TRP A 160 9.06 4.88 23.08
C TRP A 160 9.30 6.40 23.23
N PRO A 161 8.47 7.15 23.99
CA PRO A 161 7.29 6.70 24.76
C PRO A 161 5.95 6.83 24.01
N ILE A 162 5.95 7.31 22.77
CA ILE A 162 4.72 7.74 22.07
C ILE A 162 3.85 6.58 21.57
N TYR A 163 4.43 5.44 21.20
CA TYR A 163 3.72 4.24 20.76
C TYR A 163 4.22 3.01 21.53
N PRO A 164 3.90 2.88 22.83
CA PRO A 164 4.45 1.83 23.69
C PRO A 164 4.05 0.42 23.24
N THR A 165 2.92 0.28 22.54
CA THR A 165 2.41 -0.99 22.00
C THR A 165 2.59 -1.12 20.49
N GLY A 166 3.44 -0.29 19.87
CA GLY A 166 3.58 -0.21 18.42
C GLY A 166 2.56 0.72 17.77
N LEU A 167 2.98 1.40 16.71
CA LEU A 167 2.07 2.16 15.85
C LEU A 167 1.00 1.22 15.26
N GLY A 168 -0.25 1.68 15.25
CA GLY A 168 -1.41 0.89 14.87
C GLY A 168 -2.66 1.74 14.77
N ARG A 169 -3.82 1.09 14.64
CA ARG A 169 -5.16 1.69 14.73
C ARG A 169 -5.30 2.93 13.86
N TRP A 170 -5.08 2.75 12.56
CA TRP A 170 -5.19 3.82 11.58
C TRP A 170 -6.56 4.49 11.59
N ASP A 171 -7.61 3.74 11.92
CA ASP A 171 -8.95 4.26 12.14
C ASP A 171 -8.98 5.37 13.21
N LEU A 172 -8.36 5.15 14.38
CA LEU A 172 -8.29 6.15 15.44
C LEU A 172 -7.31 7.27 15.11
N PHE A 173 -6.15 6.90 14.55
CA PHE A 173 -5.08 7.84 14.26
C PHE A 173 -5.51 8.90 13.24
N ARG A 174 -6.33 8.52 12.26
CA ARG A 174 -6.93 9.46 11.28
C ARG A 174 -7.75 10.55 11.98
N GLU A 175 -8.57 10.18 12.95
CA GLU A 175 -9.41 11.12 13.68
C GLU A 175 -8.58 12.08 14.55
N ASP A 176 -7.52 11.57 15.19
CA ASP A 176 -6.57 12.41 15.91
C ASP A 176 -5.86 13.41 15.00
N LEU A 177 -5.41 12.96 13.82
CA LEU A 177 -4.76 13.84 12.83
C LEU A 177 -5.72 14.89 12.28
N VAL A 178 -6.98 14.56 12.01
CA VAL A 178 -8.00 15.53 11.56
C VAL A 178 -8.25 16.59 12.64
N ARG A 179 -8.39 16.17 13.92
CA ARG A 179 -8.53 17.12 15.04
C ARG A 179 -7.32 18.03 15.17
N SER A 180 -6.11 17.48 15.06
CA SER A 180 -4.87 18.24 15.13
C SER A 180 -4.76 19.22 13.96
N ALA A 181 -5.04 18.79 12.73
CA ALA A 181 -5.01 19.64 11.54
C ALA A 181 -5.97 20.84 11.64
N ALA A 182 -7.15 20.67 12.26
CA ALA A 182 -8.08 21.77 12.50
C ALA A 182 -7.54 22.82 13.49
N GLN A 183 -6.65 22.43 14.41
CA GLN A 183 -5.99 23.35 15.34
C GLN A 183 -4.87 24.15 14.66
N TRP A 184 -4.25 23.58 13.62
CA TRP A 184 -3.10 24.11 12.89
C TRP A 184 -3.43 24.44 11.42
N PRO A 185 -4.29 25.46 11.14
CA PRO A 185 -4.58 25.88 9.78
C PRO A 185 -3.34 26.46 9.10
N TRP A 186 -3.23 26.28 7.78
CA TRP A 186 -2.04 26.60 6.97
C TRP A 186 -1.38 27.99 7.19
N LYS A 187 -2.17 29.00 7.58
CA LYS A 187 -1.68 30.39 7.77
C LYS A 187 -1.24 30.71 9.21
N LYS A 188 -1.39 29.78 10.16
CA LYS A 188 -0.86 29.91 11.53
C LYS A 188 0.48 29.20 11.61
#